data_AF-A0A967GWL5-F1
#
_entry.id   AF-A0A967GWL5-F1
#
_cell.length_a   1.000
_cell.length_b   1.000
_cell.length_c   1.000
_cell.angle_alpha   90.00
_cell.angle_beta   90.00
_cell.angle_gamma   90.00
#
_symmetry.space_group_name_H-M   'P 1'
#
loop_
_entity.id
_entity.type
_entity.pdbx_description
1 polymer ?
#
loop_
_entity_poly.entity_id
_entity_poly.type
_entity_poly.pdbx_seq_one_letter_code
_entity_poly.pdbx_strand_id
1 'polypeptide(L)' 'EAVSSRSGLLTTVGWRIGEETAYALEGSVFIGGALFQWLRDELQLVASAREVDELAATVEDSGGCVLVPAFA' A
#
# COMPACT_ATOMS: atom_id res chain seq x y z
N GLU A 1 -25.63 7.15 1.95
CA GLU A 1 -25.43 8.54 1.47
C GLU A 1 -23.94 8.80 1.29
N ALA A 2 -23.54 9.71 0.41
CA ALA A 2 -22.15 10.10 0.25
C ALA A 2 -21.75 11.02 1.42
N VAL A 3 -20.61 10.76 2.06
CA VAL A 3 -20.08 11.57 3.17
C VAL A 3 -18.72 12.13 2.82
N SER A 4 -18.49 13.43 3.04
CA SER A 4 -17.19 14.05 2.82
C SER A 4 -16.22 13.70 3.96
N SER A 5 -14.98 13.34 3.60
CA SER A 5 -13.92 13.06 4.57
C SER A 5 -13.47 14.32 5.31
N ARG A 6 -13.04 14.14 6.57
CA ARG A 6 -12.36 15.18 7.38
C ARG A 6 -10.85 14.93 7.53
N SER A 7 -10.34 13.86 6.92
CA SER A 7 -8.97 13.37 7.11
C SER A 7 -8.28 13.02 5.79
N GLY A 8 -8.62 13.73 4.70
CA GLY A 8 -7.95 13.59 3.40
C GLY A 8 -8.32 12.33 2.60
N LEU A 9 -9.41 11.65 2.95
CA LEU A 9 -9.92 10.50 2.18
C LEU A 9 -10.84 10.96 1.04
N LEU A 10 -10.92 10.14 -0.01
CA LEU A 10 -11.87 10.34 -1.10
C LEU A 10 -13.24 9.78 -0.72
N THR A 11 -14.31 10.48 -1.10
CA THR A 11 -15.66 9.91 -1.10
C THR A 11 -15.90 9.25 -2.45
N THR A 12 -16.17 7.94 -2.45
CA THR A 12 -16.34 7.15 -3.68
C THR A 12 -17.59 6.29 -3.66
N VAL A 13 -18.00 5.77 -4.81
CA VAL A 13 -19.04 4.74 -4.91
C VAL A 13 -18.42 3.40 -4.56
N GLY A 14 -18.96 2.72 -3.55
CA GLY A 14 -18.55 1.36 -3.21
C GLY A 14 -19.17 0.34 -4.16
N TRP A 15 -20.51 0.33 -4.24
CA TRP A 15 -21.25 -0.52 -5.19
C TRP A 15 -22.67 0.02 -5.42
N ARG A 16 -23.33 -0.53 -6.45
CA ARG A 16 -24.74 -0.30 -6.74
C ARG A 16 -25.45 -1.61 -7.04
N ILE A 17 -26.62 -1.82 -6.42
CA ILE A 17 -27.51 -2.95 -6.68
C ILE A 17 -28.90 -2.39 -6.91
N GLY A 18 -29.40 -2.53 -8.15
CA GLY A 18 -30.65 -1.85 -8.55
C GLY A 18 -30.52 -0.33 -8.41
N GLU A 19 -31.46 0.28 -7.69
CA GLU A 19 -31.47 1.72 -7.39
C GLU A 19 -30.64 2.08 -6.15
N GLU A 20 -30.24 1.10 -5.35
CA GLU A 20 -29.50 1.34 -4.11
C GLU A 20 -28.01 1.49 -4.38
N THR A 21 -27.44 2.63 -3.95
CA THR A 21 -26.01 2.93 -4.06
C THR A 21 -25.38 3.00 -2.67
N ALA A 22 -24.38 2.16 -2.43
CA ALA A 22 -23.51 2.24 -1.27
C ALA A 22 -22.27 3.07 -1.61
N TYR A 23 -21.86 3.94 -0.70
CA TYR A 23 -20.68 4.79 -0.83
C TYR A 23 -19.61 4.34 0.16
N ALA A 24 -18.35 4.66 -0.14
CA ALA A 24 -17.20 4.35 0.69
C ALA A 24 -16.30 5.57 0.87
N LEU A 25 -15.48 5.54 1.91
CA LEU A 25 -14.31 6.42 2.05
C LEU A 25 -13.06 5.65 1.64
N GLU A 26 -12.31 6.19 0.70
CA GLU A 26 -11.12 5.56 0.13
C GLU A 26 -9.85 6.33 0.50
N GLY A 27 -8.85 5.60 0.99
CA GLY A 27 -7.48 6.08 1.12
C GLY A 27 -6.60 5.33 0.14
N SER A 28 -5.97 6.04 -0.79
CA SER A 28 -5.18 5.44 -1.87
C SER A 28 -3.69 5.49 -1.51
N VAL A 29 -3.02 4.34 -1.55
CA VAL A 29 -1.56 4.22 -1.38
C VAL A 29 -0.96 3.80 -2.71
N PHE A 30 -0.14 4.67 -3.30
CA PHE A 30 0.40 4.44 -4.65
C PHE A 30 1.51 3.38 -4.67
N ILE A 31 2.37 3.35 -3.64
CA ILE A 31 3.54 2.47 -3.59
C ILE A 31 3.37 1.43 -2.49
N GLY A 32 2.61 0.39 -2.79
CA GLY A 32 2.51 -0.84 -1.97
C GLY A 32 3.38 -1.95 -2.55
N GLY A 33 2.80 -2.76 -3.45
CA GLY A 33 3.51 -3.86 -4.11
C GLY A 33 4.73 -3.42 -4.94
N ALA A 34 4.69 -2.21 -5.49
CA ALA A 34 5.80 -1.65 -6.28
C ALA A 34 7.09 -1.47 -5.47
N LEU A 35 7.01 -1.35 -4.14
CA LEU A 35 8.20 -1.32 -3.28
C LEU A 35 9.01 -2.62 -3.40
N PHE A 36 8.35 -3.77 -3.41
CA PHE A 36 9.04 -5.07 -3.52
C PHE A 36 9.70 -5.24 -4.90
N GLN A 37 9.08 -4.66 -5.94
CA GLN A 37 9.70 -4.61 -7.27
C GLN A 37 10.95 -3.74 -7.24
N TRP A 38 10.89 -2.56 -6.63
CA TRP A 38 12.03 -1.66 -6.50
C TRP A 38 13.20 -2.31 -5.72
N LEU A 39 12.93 -3.02 -4.63
CA LEU A 39 13.96 -3.74 -3.86
C LEU A 39 14.68 -4.83 -4.68
N ARG A 40 13.96 -5.49 -5.60
CA ARG A 40 14.48 -6.54 -6.47
C ARG A 40 15.21 -5.99 -7.69
N ASP A 41 14.58 -5.06 -8.40
CA ASP A 41 15.04 -4.63 -9.72
C ASP A 41 16.11 -3.54 -9.63
N GLU A 42 15.92 -2.59 -8.71
CA GLU A 42 16.79 -1.40 -8.60
C GLU A 42 17.88 -1.62 -7.55
N LEU A 43 17.48 -1.98 -6.32
CA LEU A 43 18.43 -2.16 -5.22
C LEU A 43 19.09 -3.56 -5.23
N GLN A 44 18.50 -4.50 -5.98
CA GLN A 44 19.01 -5.86 -6.19
C GLN A 44 19.36 -6.61 -4.90
N LEU A 45 18.58 -6.39 -3.83
CA LEU A 45 18.78 -7.06 -2.55
C LEU A 45 18.28 -8.51 -2.54
N VAL A 46 17.35 -8.82 -3.43
CA VAL A 46 16.67 -10.12 -3.53
C VAL A 46 16.47 -10.47 -5.00
N ALA A 47 16.39 -11.76 -5.32
CA ALA A 47 16.12 -12.23 -6.68
C ALA A 47 14.61 -12.30 -6.97
N SER A 48 13.77 -12.35 -5.94
CA SER A 48 12.32 -12.37 -6.06
C SER A 48 11.64 -11.60 -4.93
N ALA A 49 10.40 -11.14 -5.16
CA ALA A 49 9.64 -10.42 -4.14
C ALA A 49 9.36 -11.27 -2.89
N ARG A 50 9.27 -12.60 -3.03
CA ARG A 50 9.04 -13.53 -1.92
C ARG A 50 10.22 -13.57 -0.95
N GLU A 51 11.45 -13.49 -1.47
CA GLU A 51 12.67 -13.50 -0.66
C GLU A 51 12.77 -12.32 0.30
N VAL A 52 12.02 -11.23 0.09
CA VAL A 52 11.99 -10.10 1.03
C VAL A 52 11.48 -10.53 2.41
N ASP A 53 10.47 -11.39 2.46
CA ASP A 53 9.92 -11.91 3.72
C ASP A 53 10.92 -12.84 4.42
N GLU A 54 11.56 -13.72 3.64
CA GLU A 54 12.60 -14.63 4.13
C GLU A 54 13.81 -13.87 4.68
N LEU A 55 14.22 -12.79 4.02
CA LEU A 55 15.32 -11.93 4.47
C LEU A 55 14.92 -11.10 5.70
N ALA A 56 13.71 -10.53 5.72
CA ALA A 56 13.21 -9.78 6.87
C ALA A 56 13.12 -10.65 8.13
N ALA A 57 12.77 -11.93 7.98
CA ALA A 57 12.71 -12.89 9.08
C ALA A 57 14.08 -13.26 9.69
N THR A 58 15.20 -12.85 9.07
CA THR A 58 16.56 -13.11 9.61
C THR A 58 16.95 -12.15 10.74
N VAL A 59 16.17 -11.10 10.98
CA VAL A 59 16.39 -10.10 12.03
C VAL A 59 15.16 -9.98 12.92
N GLU A 60 15.36 -9.61 14.19
CA GLU A 60 14.27 -9.49 15.17
C GLU A 60 13.44 -8.21 14.96
N ASP A 61 14.06 -7.13 14.47
CA ASP A 61 13.43 -5.85 14.19
C ASP A 61 14.15 -5.08 13.05
N SER A 62 13.70 -3.85 12.76
CA SER A 62 14.28 -3.03 11.70
C SER A 62 15.59 -2.32 12.08
N GLY A 63 16.09 -2.50 13.31
CA GLY A 63 17.29 -1.81 13.81
C GLY A 63 17.12 -0.29 13.90
N GLY A 64 15.88 0.20 13.99
CA GLY A 64 15.56 1.63 13.94
C GLY A 64 15.54 2.22 12.52
N CYS A 65 15.76 1.42 11.48
CA CYS A 65 15.65 1.87 10.09
C CYS A 65 14.18 2.01 9.68
N VAL A 66 13.88 3.07 8.95
CA VAL A 66 12.56 3.33 8.34
C VAL A 66 12.76 3.74 6.89
N LEU A 67 12.03 3.07 5.99
CA LEU A 67 11.95 3.44 4.58
C LEU A 67 10.58 4.05 4.30
N VAL A 68 10.55 5.28 3.79
CA VAL A 68 9.33 5.94 3.33
C VAL A 68 9.32 5.92 1.80
N PRO A 69 8.56 5.02 1.15
CA PRO A 69 8.59 4.85 -0.30
C PRO A 69 7.71 5.90 -1.01
N ALA A 70 8.09 7.17 -0.92
CA ALA A 70 7.42 8.31 -1.54
C ALA A 70 8.11 8.71 -2.86
N PHE A 71 8.23 7.77 -3.80
CA PHE A 71 8.92 7.97 -5.09
C PHE A 71 8.08 8.72 -6.15
N ALA A 72 6.96 9.33 -5.75
CA ALA A 72 5.99 10.01 -6.61
C ALA A 72 6.03 11.52 -6.43
#